data_AF-X1K566-F1
#
_entry.id   AF-X1K566-F1
#
_cell.length_a   1.000
_cell.length_b   1.000
_cell.length_c   1.000
_cell.angle_alpha   90.00
_cell.angle_beta   90.00
_cell.angle_gamma   90.00
#
_symmetry.space_group_name_H-M   'P 1'
#
loop_
_entity.id
_entity.type
_entity.pdbx_description
1 polymer ?
#
loop_
_entity_poly.entity_id
_entity_poly.type
_entity_poly.pdbx_seq_one_letter_code
_entity_poly.pdbx_strand_id
1 'polypeptide(L)'
;AEKSVTLEENEVSVIYFRLRAKDIGRHSFTVKAIGSKMSDAIKREIEIVPDGKKFEYIVSDRLAGKITKSVYIPEESIDGSGKIFVRVFPGMVSQVVEGMESMLGMPFGCQINLL
;
A
#
# COMPACT_ATOMS: atom_id res chain seq x y z
N ALA A 1 2.24 5.32 -24.81
CA ALA A 1 1.03 5.10 -25.62
C ALA A 1 0.29 6.42 -25.71
N GLU A 2 -0.11 6.83 -26.90
CA GLU A 2 -0.79 8.09 -27.16
C GLU A 2 -2.16 7.81 -27.75
N LYS A 3 -3.16 8.62 -27.40
CA LYS A 3 -4.51 8.55 -27.95
C LYS A 3 -5.00 9.97 -28.19
N SER A 4 -5.55 10.22 -29.37
CA SER A 4 -6.17 11.49 -29.75
C SER A 4 -7.68 11.32 -29.70
N VAL A 5 -8.37 12.34 -29.19
CA VAL A 5 -9.83 12.42 -29.18
C VAL A 5 -10.23 13.81 -29.66
N THR A 6 -11.27 13.86 -30.48
CA THR A 6 -11.93 15.11 -30.86
C THR A 6 -13.10 15.32 -29.92
N LEU A 7 -13.24 16.52 -29.36
CA LEU A 7 -14.28 16.90 -28.42
C LEU A 7 -14.98 18.16 -28.95
N GLU A 8 -16.30 18.19 -28.87
CA GLU A 8 -17.10 19.39 -29.10
C GLU A 8 -17.09 20.31 -27.88
N GLU A 9 -17.60 21.54 -28.05
CA GLU A 9 -17.70 22.50 -26.94
C GLU A 9 -18.58 21.95 -25.81
N ASN A 10 -18.07 21.98 -24.58
CA ASN A 10 -18.69 21.41 -23.38
C ASN A 10 -18.89 19.88 -23.39
N GLU A 11 -18.25 19.14 -24.30
CA GLU A 11 -18.28 17.68 -24.31
C GLU A 11 -17.28 17.08 -23.30
N VAL A 12 -17.72 16.02 -22.59
CA VAL A 12 -16.87 15.23 -21.70
C VAL A 12 -16.77 13.81 -22.26
N SER A 13 -15.55 13.36 -22.55
CA SER A 13 -15.27 11.98 -23.00
C SER A 13 -14.35 11.25 -22.03
N VAL A 14 -14.32 9.92 -22.16
CA VAL A 14 -13.47 9.03 -21.36
C VAL A 14 -12.65 8.14 -22.28
N ILE A 15 -11.34 8.07 -22.02
CA ILE A 15 -10.43 7.18 -22.74
C ILE A 15 -9.83 6.18 -21.77
N TYR A 16 -9.93 4.90 -22.13
CA TYR A 16 -9.35 3.82 -21.35
C TYR A 16 -7.95 3.44 -21.85
N PHE A 17 -7.03 3.28 -20.91
CA PHE A 17 -5.71 2.71 -21.13
C PHE A 17 -5.61 1.38 -20.37
N ARG A 18 -5.21 0.31 -21.06
CA ARG A 18 -4.91 -0.96 -20.40
C ARG A 18 -3.49 -0.89 -19.84
N LEU A 19 -3.36 -1.15 -18.55
CA LEU A 19 -2.10 -1.18 -17.84
C LEU A 19 -1.79 -2.62 -17.42
N ARG A 20 -0.50 -2.99 -17.42
CA ARG A 20 -0.01 -4.24 -16.86
C ARG A 20 1.05 -3.90 -15.82
N ALA A 21 0.81 -4.31 -14.58
CA ALA A 21 1.79 -4.27 -13.51
C ALA A 21 3.00 -5.15 -13.89
N LYS A 22 4.21 -4.64 -13.66
CA LYS A 22 5.46 -5.38 -13.88
C LYS A 22 6.12 -5.78 -12.56
N ASP A 23 6.15 -4.82 -11.64
CA ASP A 23 6.84 -4.94 -10.35
C ASP A 23 5.87 -4.57 -9.21
N ILE A 24 6.13 -5.12 -8.04
CA ILE A 24 5.39 -4.85 -6.80
C ILE A 24 5.90 -3.55 -6.17
N GLY A 25 5.01 -2.80 -5.53
CA GLY A 25 5.37 -1.59 -4.79
C GLY A 25 4.54 -0.36 -5.15
N ARG A 26 5.00 0.81 -4.70
CA ARG A 26 4.34 2.10 -4.96
C ARG A 26 4.93 2.73 -6.22
N HIS A 27 4.06 3.03 -7.18
CA HIS A 27 4.45 3.63 -8.45
C HIS A 27 3.60 4.86 -8.74
N SER A 28 4.22 5.90 -9.31
CA SER A 28 3.49 7.08 -9.76
C SER A 28 3.12 6.96 -11.23
N PHE A 29 1.83 7.08 -11.55
CA PHE A 29 1.29 7.11 -12.89
C PHE A 29 0.90 8.54 -13.26
N THR A 30 1.36 9.04 -14.41
CA THR A 30 1.07 10.40 -14.87
C THR A 30 0.37 10.38 -16.21
N VAL A 31 -0.81 10.99 -16.29
CA VAL A 31 -1.55 11.22 -17.53
C VAL A 31 -1.39 12.69 -17.91
N LYS A 32 -1.07 12.96 -19.16
CA LYS A 32 -1.00 14.31 -19.71
C LYS A 32 -2.04 14.43 -20.81
N ALA A 33 -2.85 15.48 -20.75
CA ALA A 33 -3.77 15.89 -21.80
C ALA A 33 -3.21 17.15 -22.46
N ILE A 34 -2.96 17.10 -23.75
CA ILE A 34 -2.40 18.22 -24.51
C ILE A 34 -3.47 18.64 -25.52
N GLY A 35 -4.05 19.81 -25.32
CA GLY A 35 -4.95 20.46 -26.25
C GLY A 35 -4.26 21.56 -27.04
N SER A 36 -4.97 22.11 -28.03
CA SER A 36 -4.45 23.16 -28.91
C SER A 36 -4.17 24.48 -28.18
N LYS A 37 -4.95 24.81 -27.13
CA LYS A 37 -4.80 26.04 -26.34
C LYS A 37 -4.37 25.79 -24.89
N MET A 38 -4.67 24.62 -24.34
CA MET A 38 -4.46 24.29 -22.93
C MET A 38 -3.93 22.88 -22.79
N SER A 39 -3.09 22.65 -21.79
CA SER A 39 -2.59 21.32 -21.44
C SER A 39 -2.77 21.10 -19.94
N ASP A 40 -3.10 19.88 -19.55
CA ASP A 40 -3.27 19.46 -18.17
C ASP A 40 -2.50 18.16 -17.89
N ALA A 41 -2.11 17.93 -16.65
CA ALA A 41 -1.42 16.73 -16.24
C ALA A 41 -1.83 16.29 -14.83
N ILE A 42 -2.21 15.02 -14.71
CA ILE A 42 -2.61 14.40 -13.45
C ILE A 42 -1.61 13.31 -13.11
N LYS A 43 -0.98 13.42 -11.94
CA LYS A 43 -0.19 12.35 -11.33
C LYS A 43 -0.99 11.68 -10.22
N ARG A 44 -1.08 10.34 -10.26
CA ARG A 44 -1.68 9.50 -9.22
C ARG A 44 -0.69 8.45 -8.78
N GLU A 45 -0.71 8.12 -7.51
CA GLU A 45 0.08 7.01 -6.97
C GLU A 45 -0.77 5.75 -6.94
N ILE A 46 -0.15 4.62 -7.30
CA ILE A 46 -0.78 3.30 -7.34
C ILE A 46 0.11 2.35 -6.55
N GLU A 47 -0.48 1.61 -5.63
CA GLU A 47 0.18 0.52 -4.94
C GLU A 47 -0.15 -0.81 -5.63
N ILE A 48 0.88 -1.50 -6.10
CA ILE A 48 0.80 -2.84 -6.66
C ILE A 48 1.15 -3.80 -5.53
N VAL A 49 0.18 -4.60 -5.12
CA VAL A 49 0.35 -5.64 -4.11
C VAL A 49 0.68 -6.98 -4.78
N PRO A 50 1.51 -7.82 -4.14
CA PRO A 50 1.76 -9.18 -4.62
C PRO A 50 0.46 -9.97 -4.64
N ASP A 51 0.34 -10.88 -5.61
CA ASP A 51 -0.74 -11.86 -5.63
C ASP A 51 -0.48 -12.96 -4.58
N GLY A 52 -1.52 -13.68 -4.16
CA GLY A 52 -1.39 -14.82 -3.25
C GLY A 52 -1.66 -14.51 -1.78
N LYS A 53 -1.19 -15.41 -0.90
CA LYS A 53 -1.54 -15.40 0.53
C LYS A 53 -0.46 -14.73 1.37
N LYS A 54 -0.88 -13.73 2.16
CA LYS A 54 0.00 -13.09 3.13
C LYS A 54 0.31 -14.04 4.30
N PHE A 55 1.59 -14.21 4.60
CA PHE A 55 2.07 -14.89 5.80
C PHE A 55 2.76 -13.88 6.70
N GLU A 56 2.36 -13.83 7.97
CA GLU A 56 2.97 -12.96 8.98
C GLU A 56 3.63 -13.81 10.07
N TYR A 57 4.89 -13.51 10.35
CA TYR A 57 5.64 -14.12 11.45
C TYR A 57 6.02 -13.01 12.44
N ILE A 58 5.56 -13.14 13.67
CA ILE A 58 5.83 -12.17 14.73
C ILE A 58 6.76 -12.84 15.74
N VAL A 59 7.92 -12.23 15.97
CA VAL A 59 8.86 -12.63 17.02
C VAL A 59 8.94 -11.50 18.04
N SER A 60 8.45 -11.76 19.24
CA SER A 60 8.48 -10.83 20.37
C SER A 60 9.43 -11.35 21.44
N ASP A 61 10.34 -10.50 21.93
CA ASP A 61 11.28 -10.87 22.98
C ASP A 61 11.69 -9.67 23.84
N ARG A 62 12.19 -9.93 25.05
CA ARG A 62 12.72 -8.90 25.95
C ARG A 62 14.21 -8.69 25.68
N LEU A 63 14.59 -7.48 25.29
CA LEU A 63 15.98 -7.11 25.05
C LEU A 63 16.77 -7.02 26.37
N ALA A 64 17.42 -8.11 26.77
CA ALA A 64 18.28 -8.16 27.96
C ALA A 64 19.78 -7.93 27.63
N GLY A 65 20.11 -7.70 26.37
CA GLY A 65 21.48 -7.59 25.84
C GLY A 65 21.50 -7.71 24.31
N LYS A 66 22.59 -8.22 23.73
CA LYS A 66 22.66 -8.52 22.28
C LYS A 66 21.85 -9.78 21.98
N ILE A 67 20.85 -9.66 21.10
CA ILE A 67 19.99 -10.78 20.69
C ILE A 67 20.10 -10.93 19.17
N THR A 68 20.28 -12.17 18.72
CA THR A 68 20.16 -12.56 17.31
C THR A 68 18.88 -13.37 17.16
N LYS A 69 18.04 -13.00 16.19
CA LYS A 69 16.83 -13.76 15.82
C LYS A 69 16.88 -14.09 14.34
N SER A 70 16.54 -15.34 14.01
CA SER A 70 16.32 -15.77 12.65
C SER A 70 14.86 -15.53 12.28
N VAL A 71 14.62 -14.85 11.16
CA VAL A 71 13.29 -14.68 10.58
C VAL A 71 13.15 -15.69 9.46
N TYR A 72 12.09 -16.50 9.51
CA TYR A 72 11.79 -17.45 8.44
C TYR A 72 11.05 -16.74 7.31
N ILE A 73 11.57 -16.84 6.09
CA ILE A 73 10.93 -16.37 4.87
C ILE A 73 10.59 -17.63 4.05
N PRO A 74 9.31 -17.90 3.74
CA PRO A 74 8.92 -19.06 2.94
C PRO A 74 9.59 -19.06 1.56
N GLU A 75 10.00 -20.23 1.05
CA GLU A 75 10.62 -20.35 -0.28
C GLU A 75 9.67 -19.97 -1.42
N GLU A 76 8.35 -20.11 -1.22
CA GLU A 76 7.30 -19.69 -2.17
C GLU A 76 7.01 -18.18 -2.11
N SER A 77 7.85 -17.37 -1.44
CA SER A 77 7.67 -15.92 -1.37
C SER A 77 7.85 -15.27 -2.75
N ILE A 78 6.95 -14.36 -3.09
CA ILE A 78 7.08 -13.56 -4.31
C ILE A 78 8.19 -12.53 -4.11
N ASP A 79 9.06 -12.37 -5.11
CA ASP A 79 10.18 -11.44 -5.02
C ASP A 79 9.70 -9.99 -4.76
N GLY A 80 10.39 -9.30 -3.85
CA GLY A 80 10.00 -7.95 -3.40
C GLY A 80 8.75 -7.86 -2.49
N SER A 81 8.07 -8.98 -2.18
CA SER A 81 6.89 -8.97 -1.28
C SER A 81 7.22 -8.91 0.21
N GLY A 82 8.44 -9.34 0.59
CA GLY A 82 8.88 -9.43 1.98
C GLY A 82 9.09 -8.05 2.61
N LYS A 83 8.38 -7.77 3.71
CA LYS A 83 8.61 -6.58 4.55
C LYS A 83 8.93 -7.05 5.98
N ILE A 84 10.07 -6.60 6.51
CA ILE A 84 10.48 -6.88 7.90
C ILE A 84 10.39 -5.59 8.69
N PHE A 85 9.58 -5.61 9.75
CA PHE A 85 9.45 -4.49 10.69
C PHE A 85 10.04 -4.87 12.04
N VAL A 86 10.90 -4.02 12.59
CA VAL A 86 11.46 -4.18 13.94
C VAL A 86 10.92 -3.07 14.81
N ARG A 87 10.20 -3.45 15.89
CA ARG A 87 9.70 -2.52 16.90
C ARG A 87 10.45 -2.77 18.21
N VAL A 88 11.08 -1.73 18.75
CA VAL A 88 11.85 -1.80 20.01
C VAL A 88 11.24 -0.83 21.01
N PHE A 89 10.89 -1.34 22.19
CA PHE A 89 10.32 -0.55 23.26
C PHE A 89 11.22 -0.55 24.51
N PRO A 90 11.49 0.61 25.13
CA PRO A 90 12.43 0.73 26.25
C PRO A 90 11.89 0.28 27.63
N GLY A 91 10.67 -0.25 27.74
CA GLY A 91 10.13 -0.73 29.02
C GLY A 91 8.77 -1.45 28.92
N MET A 92 8.37 -2.16 29.98
CA MET A 92 7.13 -2.94 30.05
C MET A 92 5.85 -2.10 29.91
N VAL A 93 5.94 -0.79 30.13
CA VAL A 93 4.79 0.14 30.10
C VAL A 93 4.44 0.59 28.68
N SER A 94 5.28 0.31 27.68
CA SER A 94 5.07 0.76 26.30
C SER A 94 4.09 -0.08 25.48
N GLN A 95 3.71 -1.29 25.91
CA GLN A 95 2.68 -2.09 25.23
C GLN A 95 1.25 -1.55 25.45
N VAL A 96 1.02 -0.85 26.57
CA VAL A 96 -0.30 -0.28 26.90
C VAL A 96 -0.62 0.92 26.00
N VAL A 97 0.40 1.70 25.62
CA VAL A 97 0.22 2.91 24.79
C VAL A 97 -0.12 2.56 23.34
N GLU A 98 0.45 1.49 22.76
CA GLU A 98 0.04 1.00 21.42
C GLU A 98 -1.40 0.45 21.41
N GLY A 99 -1.85 -0.18 22.50
CA GLY A 99 -3.24 -0.63 22.64
C GLY A 99 -4.25 0.54 22.64
N MET A 100 -3.83 1.71 23.15
CA MET A 100 -4.66 2.93 23.13
C MET A 100 -4.74 3.56 21.75
N GLU A 101 -3.68 3.52 20.93
CA GLU A 101 -3.73 4.01 19.54
C GLU A 101 -4.64 3.14 18.64
N SER A 102 -4.64 1.82 18.83
CA SER A 102 -5.57 0.93 18.12
C SER A 102 -7.04 1.14 18.51
N MET A 103 -7.31 1.70 19.70
CA MET A 103 -8.66 2.13 20.13
C MET A 103 -9.04 3.53 19.61
N LEU A 104 -8.05 4.36 19.25
CA LEU A 104 -8.24 5.73 18.75
C LEU A 104 -8.32 5.82 17.21
N GLY A 105 -8.20 4.68 16.51
CA GLY A 105 -8.60 4.58 15.12
C GLY A 105 -10.10 4.83 15.00
N MET A 106 -10.49 5.94 14.38
CA MET A 106 -11.88 6.28 14.08
C MET A 106 -12.57 5.09 13.40
N PRO A 107 -13.54 4.40 14.04
CA PRO A 107 -14.24 3.30 13.40
C PRO A 107 -15.26 3.88 12.44
N PHE A 108 -14.93 3.91 11.14
CA PHE A 108 -15.96 4.10 10.12
C PHE A 108 -16.64 2.75 9.85
N GLY A 109 -17.88 2.62 10.34
CA GLY A 109 -18.97 1.94 9.62
C GLY A 109 -19.15 0.42 9.78
N CYS A 110 -20.13 0.06 10.60
CA CYS A 110 -21.10 -1.05 10.47
C CYS A 110 -20.68 -2.37 9.78
N GLN A 111 -20.37 -3.39 10.58
CA GLN A 111 -21.14 -4.63 10.52
C GLN A 111 -21.14 -5.35 11.87
N ILE A 112 -22.29 -5.29 12.54
CA ILE A 112 -22.63 -6.05 13.73
C ILE A 112 -22.53 -7.53 13.42
N ASN A 113 -21.72 -8.21 14.23
CA ASN A 113 -21.66 -9.66 14.33
C ASN A 113 -23.00 -10.15 14.91
N LEU A 114 -23.77 -10.89 14.10
CA LEU A 114 -24.97 -11.60 14.53
C LEU A 114 -24.75 -13.07 14.22
N LEU A 115 -24.28 -13.81 15.23
CA LEU A 115 -24.62 -15.19 15.57
C LEU A 115 -24.07 -15.50 16.96
#